data_AF-A0A3A4Q0R0-F1
#
_entry.id   AF-A0A3A4Q0R0-F1
#
_cell.length_a   1.000
_cell.length_b   1.000
_cell.length_c   1.000
_cell.angle_alpha   90.00
_cell.angle_beta   90.00
_cell.angle_gamma   90.00
#
_symmetry.space_group_name_H-M   'P 1'
#
loop_
_entity.id
_entity.type
_entity.pdbx_description
1 polymer ?
#
loop_
_entity_poly.entity_id
_entity_poly.type
_entity_poly.pdbx_seq_one_letter_code
_entity_poly.pdbx_strand_id
1 'polypeptide(L)'
;MSLSPFACFEGTCDENGGDGDEDGVCTTIDNCPNTPNADQADGDQDGAGDACDNCLEQANANQYDGDEDGLGDACDNCVEDPNGGQGDGDADGVGDACDNCPEDPNPGQEDDDNNGVGNACEPIGEQRPGDVNGDQVVNRCDLNLVTAARNTPASGPDDPRDLNHDTWITVADARILVTLCDVQGCGTCP
;
A
#
# COMPACT_ATOMS: atom_id res chain seq x y z
N MET A 1 20.86 21.13 -54.29
CA MET A 1 20.87 19.97 -53.39
C MET A 1 20.17 20.41 -52.12
N SER A 2 19.03 19.80 -51.81
CA SER A 2 18.22 20.11 -50.64
C SER A 2 18.91 19.55 -49.40
N LEU A 3 19.31 20.40 -48.47
CA LEU A 3 19.83 19.97 -47.17
C LEU A 3 18.63 19.53 -46.33
N SER A 4 18.63 18.26 -45.93
CA SER A 4 17.69 17.72 -44.94
C SER A 4 18.13 18.17 -43.56
N PRO A 5 17.25 18.69 -42.69
CA PRO A 5 17.64 19.24 -41.39
C PRO A 5 17.81 18.22 -40.26
N PHE A 6 17.80 16.90 -40.53
CA PHE A 6 17.81 15.87 -39.48
C PHE A 6 18.70 14.67 -39.81
N ALA A 7 20.01 14.88 -39.93
CA ALA A 7 20.96 13.78 -39.85
C ALA A 7 22.33 14.29 -39.41
N CYS A 8 22.83 13.70 -38.31
CA CYS A 8 24.21 13.79 -37.86
C CYS A 8 25.16 13.50 -39.03
N PHE A 9 25.86 14.52 -39.51
CA PHE A 9 26.93 14.36 -40.49
C PHE A 9 28.24 14.36 -39.72
N GLU A 10 28.93 13.22 -39.69
CA GLU A 10 30.30 13.04 -39.18
C GLU A 10 30.48 12.96 -37.64
N GLY A 11 29.53 12.39 -36.90
CA GLY A 11 29.80 11.91 -35.52
C GLY A 11 30.23 12.98 -34.52
N THR A 12 29.85 14.24 -34.72
CA THR A 12 30.01 15.28 -33.71
C THR A 12 28.66 15.89 -33.41
N CYS A 13 28.21 15.67 -32.18
CA CYS A 13 27.31 16.54 -31.47
C CYS A 13 27.70 18.00 -31.73
N ASP A 14 26.72 18.84 -32.08
CA ASP A 14 27.05 20.23 -32.35
C ASP A 14 27.70 20.89 -31.12
N GLU A 15 28.33 22.03 -31.34
CA GLU A 15 29.04 22.82 -30.33
C GLU A 15 28.16 23.26 -29.13
N ASN A 16 26.85 22.97 -29.11
CA ASN A 16 25.91 23.28 -28.04
C ASN A 16 25.13 22.07 -27.47
N GLY A 17 25.32 20.85 -27.97
CA GLY A 17 24.53 19.69 -27.55
C GLY A 17 25.33 18.39 -27.59
N GLY A 18 26.30 18.26 -26.67
CA GLY A 18 27.26 17.16 -26.52
C GLY A 18 26.67 15.75 -26.48
N ASP A 19 27.55 14.77 -26.27
CA ASP A 19 27.20 13.36 -26.04
C ASP A 19 27.64 13.06 -24.61
N GLY A 20 26.69 12.87 -23.71
CA GLY A 20 26.93 12.86 -22.26
C GLY A 20 27.55 11.56 -21.77
N ASP A 21 27.20 10.47 -22.44
CA ASP A 21 27.51 9.10 -22.05
C ASP A 21 28.28 8.32 -23.15
N GLU A 22 28.62 9.00 -24.25
CA GLU A 22 29.49 8.53 -25.33
C GLU A 22 28.88 7.36 -26.14
N ASP A 23 27.55 7.36 -26.29
CA ASP A 23 26.82 6.31 -27.01
C ASP A 23 26.58 6.62 -28.51
N GLY A 24 26.91 7.85 -28.94
CA GLY A 24 26.75 8.31 -30.31
C GLY A 24 25.44 9.06 -30.59
N VAL A 25 24.60 9.29 -29.58
CA VAL A 25 23.38 10.10 -29.63
C VAL A 25 23.64 11.44 -28.92
N CYS A 26 23.11 12.53 -29.48
CA CYS A 26 23.31 13.85 -28.86
C CYS A 26 22.39 13.99 -27.65
N THR A 27 22.89 14.48 -26.51
CA THR A 27 22.16 14.74 -25.24
C THR A 27 20.80 15.44 -25.41
N THR A 28 20.63 16.25 -26.47
CA THR A 28 19.38 16.99 -26.74
C THR A 28 18.26 16.16 -27.38
N ILE A 29 18.59 15.01 -27.94
CA ILE A 29 17.67 14.07 -28.59
C ILE A 29 17.77 12.66 -28.00
N ASP A 30 18.62 12.49 -26.99
CA ASP A 30 18.87 11.25 -26.28
C ASP A 30 17.81 11.04 -25.20
N ASN A 31 17.09 9.92 -25.27
CA ASN A 31 16.09 9.53 -24.27
C ASN A 31 16.71 8.93 -22.99
N CYS A 32 18.02 8.69 -22.95
CA CYS A 32 18.78 8.39 -21.74
C CYS A 32 20.12 9.15 -21.65
N PRO A 33 20.11 10.48 -21.43
CA PRO A 33 21.30 11.36 -21.50
C PRO A 33 22.55 11.00 -20.68
N ASN A 34 22.45 10.03 -19.78
CA ASN A 34 23.51 9.59 -18.87
C ASN A 34 23.71 8.06 -18.88
N THR A 35 23.01 7.32 -19.73
CA THR A 35 23.04 5.85 -19.78
C THR A 35 23.08 5.38 -21.24
N PRO A 36 24.22 4.83 -21.71
CA PRO A 36 24.39 4.53 -23.14
C PRO A 36 23.32 3.61 -23.71
N ASN A 37 22.60 4.09 -24.73
CA ASN A 37 21.52 3.37 -25.40
C ASN A 37 21.35 3.84 -26.86
N ALA A 38 22.38 3.59 -27.68
CA ALA A 38 22.44 4.05 -29.07
C ALA A 38 21.26 3.60 -29.98
N ASP A 39 20.50 2.59 -29.56
CA ASP A 39 19.29 2.12 -30.24
C ASP A 39 18.04 2.94 -29.90
N GLN A 40 18.08 3.73 -28.82
CA GLN A 40 17.04 4.64 -28.34
C GLN A 40 15.68 3.94 -28.22
N ALA A 41 15.71 2.70 -27.71
CA ALA A 41 14.49 1.96 -27.40
C ALA A 41 13.69 2.70 -26.30
N ASP A 42 12.37 2.72 -26.45
CA ASP A 42 11.39 3.39 -25.60
C ASP A 42 10.06 2.67 -25.82
N GLY A 43 9.83 1.63 -25.03
CA GLY A 43 8.75 0.66 -25.21
C GLY A 43 7.38 1.25 -24.93
N ASP A 44 7.27 2.10 -23.91
CA ASP A 44 6.02 2.67 -23.42
C ASP A 44 5.74 4.10 -23.93
N GLN A 45 6.72 4.71 -24.61
CA GLN A 45 6.65 5.99 -25.30
C GLN A 45 6.47 7.19 -24.38
N ASP A 46 7.10 7.17 -23.22
CA ASP A 46 7.05 8.25 -22.25
C ASP A 46 8.20 9.28 -22.41
N GLY A 47 9.24 8.92 -23.15
CA GLY A 47 10.42 9.74 -23.43
C GLY A 47 11.65 9.46 -22.57
N ALA A 48 11.56 8.55 -21.60
CA ALA A 48 12.69 7.86 -20.98
C ALA A 48 12.98 6.58 -21.79
N GLY A 49 14.24 6.33 -22.12
CA GLY A 49 14.58 5.11 -22.86
C GLY A 49 14.60 3.87 -21.98
N ASP A 50 14.34 2.69 -22.56
CA ASP A 50 14.33 1.38 -21.87
C ASP A 50 15.61 1.12 -21.02
N ALA A 51 16.72 1.79 -21.35
CA ALA A 51 17.99 1.64 -20.65
C ALA A 51 18.06 2.40 -19.31
N CYS A 52 17.26 3.44 -19.14
CA CYS A 52 17.22 4.30 -17.97
C CYS A 52 15.82 4.47 -17.37
N ASP A 53 14.83 3.77 -17.94
CA ASP A 53 13.45 3.78 -17.49
C ASP A 53 13.26 2.83 -16.30
N ASN A 54 12.80 3.38 -15.17
CA ASN A 54 12.48 2.65 -13.95
C ASN A 54 11.07 2.03 -13.95
N CYS A 55 10.31 2.17 -15.05
CA CYS A 55 9.03 1.51 -15.29
C CYS A 55 8.80 1.11 -16.75
N LEU A 56 9.59 0.15 -17.26
CA LEU A 56 9.61 -0.33 -18.67
C LEU A 56 8.27 -0.57 -19.41
N GLU A 57 7.17 -0.80 -18.68
CA GLU A 57 5.85 -1.06 -19.26
C GLU A 57 4.82 0.04 -18.99
N GLN A 58 5.16 1.07 -18.21
CA GLN A 58 4.22 2.04 -17.64
C GLN A 58 4.77 3.46 -17.66
N ALA A 59 4.28 4.23 -18.63
CA ALA A 59 4.73 5.59 -18.90
C ALA A 59 4.79 6.50 -17.66
N ASN A 60 5.98 7.01 -17.36
CA ASN A 60 6.31 7.83 -16.21
C ASN A 60 7.51 8.76 -16.49
N ALA A 61 7.37 9.68 -17.45
CA ALA A 61 8.45 10.54 -17.95
C ALA A 61 9.26 11.35 -16.90
N ASN A 62 8.74 11.50 -15.68
CA ASN A 62 9.45 12.15 -14.57
C ASN A 62 10.41 11.21 -13.82
N GLN A 63 10.31 9.91 -14.05
CA GLN A 63 11.15 8.85 -13.48
C GLN A 63 11.26 8.98 -11.96
N TYR A 64 10.14 9.35 -11.33
CA TYR A 64 10.08 9.54 -9.88
C TYR A 64 10.00 8.17 -9.19
N ASP A 65 10.84 8.01 -8.17
CA ASP A 65 11.03 6.83 -7.33
C ASP A 65 11.13 7.40 -5.89
N GLY A 66 10.04 7.31 -5.15
CA GLY A 66 9.85 7.96 -3.86
C GLY A 66 10.62 7.31 -2.71
N ASP A 67 10.81 6.00 -2.79
CA ASP A 67 11.39 5.17 -1.72
C ASP A 67 12.82 4.69 -2.03
N GLU A 68 13.34 5.03 -3.22
CA GLU A 68 14.70 4.77 -3.70
C GLU A 68 15.03 3.27 -3.84
N ASP A 69 14.04 2.45 -4.20
CA ASP A 69 14.22 1.01 -4.37
C ASP A 69 14.64 0.58 -5.80
N GLY A 70 14.61 1.54 -6.74
CA GLY A 70 14.99 1.37 -8.14
C GLY A 70 13.82 1.13 -9.10
N LEU A 71 12.59 1.11 -8.60
CA LEU A 71 11.35 1.04 -9.37
C LEU A 71 10.63 2.40 -9.30
N GLY A 72 10.02 2.83 -10.39
CA GLY A 72 9.26 4.09 -10.36
C GLY A 72 7.90 3.94 -9.68
N ASP A 73 7.42 5.00 -9.01
CA ASP A 73 6.10 5.05 -8.36
C ASP A 73 4.94 4.62 -9.27
N ALA A 74 5.11 4.77 -10.59
CA ALA A 74 4.09 4.45 -11.57
C ALA A 74 3.84 2.94 -11.73
N CYS A 75 4.84 2.12 -11.41
CA CYS A 75 4.78 0.66 -11.50
C CYS A 75 5.06 -0.03 -10.15
N ASP A 76 5.14 0.75 -9.08
CA ASP A 76 5.36 0.27 -7.73
C ASP A 76 4.04 0.01 -6.97
N ASN A 77 3.94 -1.16 -6.33
CA ASN A 77 2.85 -1.56 -5.46
C ASN A 77 3.06 -1.18 -3.98
N CYS A 78 4.19 -0.56 -3.63
CA CYS A 78 4.47 0.02 -2.31
C CYS A 78 5.29 1.34 -2.39
N VAL A 79 4.71 2.38 -2.98
CA VAL A 79 5.36 3.68 -3.31
C VAL A 79 6.08 4.45 -2.17
N GLU A 80 5.97 4.01 -0.92
CA GLU A 80 6.65 4.61 0.24
C GLU A 80 7.57 3.63 1.00
N ASP A 81 7.58 2.34 0.63
CA ASP A 81 8.23 1.25 1.36
C ASP A 81 9.05 0.35 0.41
N PRO A 82 10.40 0.41 0.45
CA PRO A 82 11.28 -0.23 -0.54
C PRO A 82 11.03 -1.72 -0.74
N ASN A 83 10.64 -2.11 -1.95
CA ASN A 83 10.23 -3.47 -2.24
C ASN A 83 10.43 -3.96 -3.68
N GLY A 84 11.48 -3.52 -4.40
CA GLY A 84 11.70 -3.73 -5.85
C GLY A 84 11.68 -5.16 -6.41
N GLY A 85 11.41 -6.18 -5.58
CA GLY A 85 10.91 -7.48 -6.01
C GLY A 85 9.40 -7.53 -6.33
N GLN A 86 8.60 -6.48 -6.04
CA GLN A 86 7.15 -6.39 -6.26
C GLN A 86 6.37 -7.63 -5.79
N GLY A 87 6.68 -8.13 -4.59
CA GLY A 87 5.91 -9.22 -3.97
C GLY A 87 4.48 -8.75 -3.67
N ASP A 88 3.50 -9.60 -3.99
CA ASP A 88 2.07 -9.40 -3.75
C ASP A 88 1.47 -10.80 -3.58
N GLY A 89 1.49 -11.30 -2.33
CA GLY A 89 1.25 -12.70 -1.99
C GLY A 89 -0.20 -13.15 -2.21
N ASP A 90 -1.15 -12.24 -2.00
CA ASP A 90 -2.58 -12.49 -2.07
C ASP A 90 -3.25 -11.90 -3.33
N ALA A 91 -2.49 -11.15 -4.14
CA ALA A 91 -2.85 -10.58 -5.42
C ALA A 91 -3.96 -9.52 -5.33
N ASP A 92 -3.92 -8.69 -4.29
CA ASP A 92 -4.87 -7.61 -4.07
C ASP A 92 -4.43 -6.26 -4.68
N GLY A 93 -3.16 -6.17 -5.09
CA GLY A 93 -2.55 -5.01 -5.73
C GLY A 93 -1.72 -4.12 -4.80
N VAL A 94 -1.64 -4.44 -3.51
CA VAL A 94 -0.72 -3.83 -2.55
C VAL A 94 0.42 -4.80 -2.28
N GLY A 95 1.65 -4.28 -2.21
CA GLY A 95 2.80 -5.15 -2.06
C GLY A 95 2.97 -5.69 -0.64
N ASP A 96 3.55 -6.89 -0.51
CA ASP A 96 3.81 -7.56 0.78
C ASP A 96 4.59 -6.68 1.79
N ALA A 97 5.32 -5.68 1.30
CA ALA A 97 6.12 -4.77 2.13
C ALA A 97 5.28 -3.71 2.86
N CYS A 98 4.15 -3.30 2.29
CA CYS A 98 3.27 -2.26 2.78
C CYS A 98 1.82 -2.74 3.02
N ASP A 99 1.54 -4.01 2.77
CA ASP A 99 0.27 -4.64 3.06
C ASP A 99 0.15 -5.01 4.56
N ASN A 100 -0.91 -4.52 5.20
CA ASN A 100 -1.27 -4.84 6.58
C ASN A 100 -1.99 -6.19 6.75
N CYS A 101 -2.26 -6.91 5.66
CA CYS A 101 -2.77 -8.28 5.61
C CYS A 101 -2.20 -9.15 4.45
N PRO A 102 -0.89 -9.47 4.43
CA PRO A 102 -0.19 -10.14 3.29
C PRO A 102 -0.70 -11.52 2.83
N GLU A 103 -1.70 -12.08 3.50
CA GLU A 103 -2.30 -13.38 3.17
C GLU A 103 -3.81 -13.28 2.83
N ASP A 104 -4.44 -12.11 3.00
CA ASP A 104 -5.90 -11.93 2.93
C ASP A 104 -6.29 -10.65 2.15
N PRO A 105 -6.81 -10.77 0.90
CA PRO A 105 -6.96 -9.62 -0.01
C PRO A 105 -7.77 -8.46 0.56
N ASN A 106 -7.14 -7.28 0.66
CA ASN A 106 -7.73 -6.06 1.18
C ASN A 106 -7.16 -4.78 0.53
N PRO A 107 -7.46 -4.49 -0.76
CA PRO A 107 -6.83 -3.40 -1.50
C PRO A 107 -7.04 -1.99 -0.93
N GLY A 108 -7.96 -1.85 0.03
CA GLY A 108 -8.24 -0.60 0.74
C GLY A 108 -7.36 -0.36 1.98
N GLN A 109 -6.59 -1.36 2.42
CA GLN A 109 -5.77 -1.37 3.63
C GLN A 109 -6.48 -0.82 4.86
N GLU A 110 -7.80 -1.03 5.01
CA GLU A 110 -8.53 -0.50 6.16
C GLU A 110 -7.99 -1.08 7.48
N ASP A 111 -7.70 -0.21 8.44
CA ASP A 111 -7.23 -0.52 9.79
C ASP A 111 -7.94 0.46 10.75
N ASP A 112 -9.08 0.01 11.28
CA ASP A 112 -9.99 0.89 12.03
C ASP A 112 -9.43 1.28 13.41
N ASP A 113 -8.60 0.43 14.01
CA ASP A 113 -8.03 0.63 15.34
C ASP A 113 -6.59 1.15 15.34
N ASN A 114 -5.96 1.20 14.15
CA ASN A 114 -4.60 1.67 13.87
C ASN A 114 -3.52 0.84 14.58
N ASN A 115 -3.73 -0.47 14.71
CA ASN A 115 -2.77 -1.38 15.33
C ASN A 115 -1.71 -1.92 14.34
N GLY A 116 -1.87 -1.67 13.04
CA GLY A 116 -0.98 -2.13 11.98
C GLY A 116 -1.34 -3.50 11.37
N VAL A 117 -2.45 -4.10 11.79
CA VAL A 117 -3.08 -5.29 11.22
C VAL A 117 -4.36 -4.83 10.54
N GLY A 118 -4.56 -5.21 9.27
CA GLY A 118 -5.75 -4.77 8.55
C GLY A 118 -7.02 -5.46 9.02
N ASN A 119 -8.15 -4.78 8.86
CA ASN A 119 -9.48 -5.28 9.18
C ASN A 119 -9.75 -6.67 8.54
N ALA A 120 -9.13 -7.00 7.40
CA ALA A 120 -9.35 -8.26 6.68
C ALA A 120 -8.73 -9.49 7.37
N CYS A 121 -7.57 -9.34 8.01
CA CYS A 121 -6.84 -10.39 8.70
C CYS A 121 -6.89 -10.24 10.23
N GLU A 122 -7.58 -9.21 10.73
CA GLU A 122 -7.83 -9.05 12.14
C GLU A 122 -8.70 -10.17 12.72
N PRO A 123 -8.44 -10.58 13.98
CA PRO A 123 -9.35 -11.42 14.72
C PRO A 123 -10.72 -10.74 14.87
N ILE A 124 -11.79 -11.50 14.66
CA ILE A 124 -13.22 -11.12 14.77
C ILE A 124 -13.64 -10.38 16.07
N GLY A 125 -12.75 -10.23 17.06
CA GLY A 125 -12.99 -9.48 18.31
C GLY A 125 -12.41 -8.06 18.34
N GLU A 126 -11.56 -7.68 17.38
CA GLU A 126 -10.88 -6.37 17.30
C GLU A 126 -11.53 -5.45 16.26
N GLN A 127 -12.04 -6.02 15.16
CA GLN A 127 -12.71 -5.34 14.03
C GLN A 127 -13.79 -4.33 14.43
N ARG A 128 -14.40 -4.49 15.62
CA ARG A 128 -15.31 -3.52 16.24
C ARG A 128 -15.24 -3.61 17.76
N PRO A 129 -14.60 -2.66 18.46
CA PRO A 129 -14.62 -2.63 19.91
C PRO A 129 -16.06 -2.73 20.45
N GLY A 130 -16.33 -3.77 21.23
CA GLY A 130 -17.65 -4.05 21.81
C GLY A 130 -18.56 -4.99 21.00
N ASP A 131 -18.18 -5.42 19.79
CA ASP A 131 -18.80 -6.53 19.08
C ASP A 131 -18.22 -7.85 19.60
N VAL A 132 -18.93 -8.45 20.55
CA VAL A 132 -18.43 -9.60 21.30
C VAL A 132 -18.90 -10.90 20.66
N ASN A 133 -19.94 -10.86 19.82
CA ASN A 133 -20.48 -12.02 19.12
C ASN A 133 -19.96 -12.15 17.67
N GLY A 134 -19.28 -11.14 17.14
CA GLY A 134 -18.67 -11.12 15.80
C GLY A 134 -19.70 -10.96 14.68
N ASP A 135 -20.86 -10.37 14.96
CA ASP A 135 -21.92 -10.13 13.95
C ASP A 135 -21.81 -8.77 13.25
N GLN A 136 -20.73 -8.05 13.52
CA GLN A 136 -20.41 -6.71 13.07
C GLN A 136 -21.37 -5.64 13.60
N VAL A 137 -22.16 -5.91 14.65
CA VAL A 137 -23.13 -4.95 15.20
C VAL A 137 -23.04 -4.92 16.74
N VAL A 138 -22.50 -3.84 17.30
CA VAL A 138 -22.52 -3.64 18.77
C VAL A 138 -23.95 -3.40 19.27
N ASN A 139 -24.54 -4.40 19.91
CA ASN A 139 -25.94 -4.42 20.34
C ASN A 139 -26.17 -5.14 21.69
N ARG A 140 -27.42 -5.52 21.98
CA ARG A 140 -27.75 -6.21 23.24
C ARG A 140 -27.16 -7.62 23.32
N CYS A 141 -26.96 -8.31 22.20
CA CYS A 141 -26.34 -9.63 22.15
C CYS A 141 -24.93 -9.60 22.75
N ASP A 142 -24.14 -8.58 22.41
CA ASP A 142 -22.78 -8.40 22.92
C ASP A 142 -22.77 -8.12 24.41
N LEU A 143 -23.65 -7.21 24.85
CA LEU A 143 -23.82 -6.91 26.26
C LEU A 143 -24.22 -8.15 27.07
N ASN A 144 -25.02 -9.06 26.49
CA ASN A 144 -25.39 -10.31 27.13
C ASN A 144 -24.17 -11.23 27.32
N LEU A 145 -23.25 -11.28 26.36
CA LEU A 145 -22.01 -12.07 26.46
C LEU A 145 -21.08 -11.53 27.56
N VAL A 146 -20.85 -10.22 27.60
CA VAL A 146 -20.04 -9.58 28.67
C VAL A 146 -20.69 -9.76 30.03
N THR A 147 -22.01 -9.57 30.12
CA THR A 147 -22.74 -9.71 31.39
C THR A 147 -22.74 -11.15 31.88
N ALA A 148 -22.82 -12.14 30.99
CA ALA A 148 -22.77 -13.55 31.33
C ALA A 148 -21.39 -13.99 31.86
N ALA A 149 -20.31 -13.35 31.39
CA ALA A 149 -18.95 -13.62 31.82
C ALA A 149 -18.47 -12.76 33.01
N ARG A 150 -19.33 -11.92 33.59
CA ARG A 150 -18.94 -11.02 34.67
C ARG A 150 -18.40 -11.76 35.92
N ASN A 151 -17.34 -11.20 36.50
CA ASN A 151 -16.55 -11.73 37.61
C ASN A 151 -15.76 -13.00 37.26
N THR A 152 -15.38 -13.14 35.99
CA THR A 152 -14.38 -14.14 35.58
C THR A 152 -13.14 -13.45 35.05
N PRO A 153 -11.95 -14.09 35.14
CA PRO A 153 -10.78 -13.64 34.41
C PRO A 153 -11.06 -13.62 32.90
N ALA A 154 -10.41 -12.70 32.19
CA ALA A 154 -10.33 -12.72 30.73
C ALA A 154 -9.64 -14.00 30.24
N SER A 155 -10.02 -14.48 29.06
CA SER A 155 -9.38 -15.66 28.43
C SER A 155 -7.96 -15.38 27.92
N GLY A 156 -7.59 -14.11 27.75
CA GLY A 156 -6.29 -13.66 27.27
C GLY A 156 -6.25 -12.13 27.14
N PRO A 157 -5.14 -11.57 26.63
CA PRO A 157 -5.01 -10.13 26.35
C PRO A 157 -6.07 -9.60 25.39
N ASP A 158 -6.54 -10.45 24.46
CA ASP A 158 -7.46 -10.09 23.38
C ASP A 158 -8.85 -10.73 23.61
N ASP A 159 -9.26 -10.92 24.87
CA ASP A 159 -10.62 -11.37 25.16
C ASP A 159 -11.61 -10.25 24.78
N PRO A 160 -12.51 -10.45 23.80
CA PRO A 160 -13.42 -9.39 23.34
C PRO A 160 -14.39 -8.90 24.43
N ARG A 161 -14.47 -9.60 25.56
CA ARG A 161 -15.28 -9.22 26.73
C ARG A 161 -14.54 -8.32 27.72
N ASP A 162 -13.22 -8.19 27.62
CA ASP A 162 -12.35 -7.38 28.51
C ASP A 162 -11.99 -6.06 27.82
N LEU A 163 -12.96 -5.16 27.74
CA LEU A 163 -12.85 -3.92 26.96
C LEU A 163 -11.97 -2.85 27.61
N ASN A 164 -11.58 -3.00 28.88
CA ASN A 164 -10.61 -2.11 29.52
C ASN A 164 -9.21 -2.74 29.68
N HIS A 165 -9.04 -3.98 29.21
CA HIS A 165 -7.79 -4.74 29.18
C HIS A 165 -7.17 -4.86 30.59
N ASP A 166 -8.01 -5.00 31.62
CA ASP A 166 -7.56 -5.12 33.02
C ASP A 166 -7.44 -6.57 33.50
N THR A 167 -7.61 -7.54 32.58
CA THR A 167 -7.57 -8.99 32.77
C THR A 167 -8.80 -9.57 33.47
N TRP A 168 -9.81 -8.76 33.78
CA TRP A 168 -11.04 -9.18 34.44
C TRP A 168 -12.29 -8.67 33.74
N ILE A 169 -13.23 -9.57 33.47
CA ILE A 169 -14.53 -9.18 32.92
C ILE A 169 -15.41 -8.68 34.07
N THR A 170 -15.67 -7.38 34.10
CA THR A 170 -16.38 -6.68 35.17
C THR A 170 -17.54 -5.81 34.64
N VAL A 171 -18.12 -5.01 35.53
CA VAL A 171 -19.09 -3.98 35.13
C VAL A 171 -18.42 -2.81 34.43
N ALA A 172 -17.10 -2.66 34.52
CA ALA A 172 -16.36 -1.64 33.79
C ALA A 172 -16.44 -1.92 32.29
N ASP A 173 -16.24 -3.17 31.89
CA ASP A 173 -16.33 -3.62 30.50
C ASP A 173 -17.73 -3.45 29.94
N ALA A 174 -18.74 -3.90 30.69
CA ALA A 174 -20.14 -3.70 30.30
C ALA A 174 -20.51 -2.22 30.14
N ARG A 175 -19.87 -1.31 30.90
CA ARG A 175 -20.07 0.14 30.74
C ARG A 175 -19.42 0.66 29.48
N ILE A 176 -18.21 0.20 29.16
CA ILE A 176 -17.52 0.56 27.91
C ILE A 176 -18.34 0.07 26.71
N LEU A 177 -18.83 -1.17 26.73
CA LEU A 177 -19.67 -1.72 25.67
C LEU A 177 -20.93 -0.86 25.44
N VAL A 178 -21.60 -0.43 26.52
CA VAL A 178 -22.78 0.45 26.41
C VAL A 178 -22.44 1.81 25.77
N THR A 179 -21.19 2.30 25.89
CA THR A 179 -20.76 3.52 25.20
C THR A 179 -20.44 3.32 23.72
N LEU A 180 -20.13 2.10 23.31
CA LEU A 180 -19.77 1.73 21.92
C LEU A 180 -20.98 1.28 21.08
N CYS A 181 -22.12 1.14 21.74
CA CYS A 181 -23.29 0.52 21.17
C CYS A 181 -24.02 1.43 20.16
N ASP A 182 -24.41 0.86 19.02
CA ASP A 182 -25.15 1.58 17.98
C ASP A 182 -26.56 1.92 18.50
N VAL A 183 -26.94 3.21 18.40
CA VAL A 183 -28.21 3.76 18.91
C VAL A 183 -29.44 2.98 18.45
N GLN A 184 -29.35 2.29 17.31
CA GLN A 184 -30.44 1.49 16.75
C GLN A 184 -30.53 0.05 17.32
N GLY A 185 -29.45 -0.48 17.90
CA GLY A 185 -29.30 -1.88 18.36
C GLY A 185 -29.23 -2.10 19.88
N CYS A 186 -28.93 -1.08 20.70
CA CYS A 186 -28.68 -1.28 22.15
C CYS A 186 -29.83 -1.87 22.98
N GLY A 187 -31.05 -1.82 22.46
CA GLY A 187 -32.23 -2.38 23.11
C GLY A 187 -32.50 -3.85 22.77
N THR A 188 -31.97 -4.36 21.66
CA THR A 188 -32.44 -5.58 21.00
C THR A 188 -31.30 -6.51 20.62
N CYS A 189 -31.56 -7.81 20.73
CA CYS A 189 -30.69 -8.87 20.24
C CYS A 189 -31.56 -9.65 19.23
N PRO A 190 -31.54 -9.25 17.94
CA PRO A 190 -32.39 -9.83 16.90
C PRO A 190 -32.06 -11.30 16.58
#